data_AF-A0AB33K2E1-F1
#
_entry.id   AF-A0AB33K2E1-F1
#
_cell.length_a   1.000
_cell.length_b   1.000
_cell.length_c   1.000
_cell.angle_alpha   90.00
_cell.angle_beta   90.00
_cell.angle_gamma   90.00
#
_symmetry.space_group_name_H-M   'P 1'
#
loop_
_entity.id
_entity.type
_entity.pdbx_description
1 polymer ?
#
loop_
_entity_poly.entity_id
_entity_poly.type
_entity_poly.pdbx_seq_one_letter_code
_entity_poly.pdbx_strand_id
1 'polypeptide(L)'
;MDAPSVPRWAIRAPGADPDARTLYCLPHGGGSAAEYVRWARDLRKVAVCAVQLPGRGSRLADPPHTSMAELVRSLLAGLDPAPPYVFFGHSLGALVAYELAQALYAAGRPLPERLILSSHPAPHLPRQRTRLHRLPDEELLTEVARLHGGIPEEVLANAELRRLTAVCVRADYQIVETYSWEPRPPLPVPITVLGGQQDVVSAEQLAAWVEHTTVGPVQQRTFPGGHFYFRERQRAAVLRTVEAAAC
;
A
#
# COMPACT_ATOMS: atom_id res chain seq x y z
N MET A 1 -1.18 -0.55 34.25
CA MET A 1 -0.21 -0.58 33.13
C MET A 1 -0.94 -1.18 31.96
N ASP A 2 -1.60 -0.33 31.18
CA ASP A 2 -2.30 -0.79 29.99
C ASP A 2 -1.25 -1.20 28.95
N ALA A 3 -1.38 -2.41 28.41
CA ALA A 3 -0.65 -2.80 27.22
C ALA A 3 -0.90 -1.74 26.13
N PRO A 4 0.11 -1.29 25.38
CA PRO A 4 -0.08 -0.27 24.36
C PRO A 4 -1.23 -0.72 23.45
N SER A 5 -2.33 0.05 23.45
CA SER A 5 -3.52 -0.27 22.67
C SER A 5 -3.07 -0.46 21.23
N VAL A 6 -3.23 -1.65 20.67
CA VAL A 6 -2.92 -1.90 19.26
C VAL A 6 -3.69 -0.84 18.47
N PRO A 7 -3.01 0.09 17.78
CA PRO A 7 -3.70 1.19 17.15
C PRO A 7 -4.71 0.60 16.17
N ARG A 8 -5.96 1.05 16.24
CA ARG A 8 -7.08 0.63 15.35
C ARG A 8 -6.65 0.55 13.88
N TRP A 9 -5.63 1.29 13.50
CA TRP A 9 -5.09 1.42 12.16
C TRP A 9 -4.01 0.42 11.75
N ALA A 10 -3.43 -0.37 12.65
CA ALA A 10 -2.39 -1.32 12.26
C ALA A 10 -2.29 -2.55 13.17
N ILE A 11 -2.00 -3.69 12.56
CA ILE A 11 -1.80 -4.97 13.25
C ILE A 11 -0.29 -5.25 13.27
N ARG A 12 0.31 -5.21 14.46
CA ARG A 12 1.71 -5.63 14.65
C ARG A 12 1.77 -7.15 14.63
N ALA A 13 2.48 -7.71 13.64
CA ALA A 13 2.68 -9.14 13.55
C ALA A 13 3.69 -9.61 14.63
N PRO A 14 3.50 -10.82 15.20
CA PRO A 14 4.42 -11.36 16.18
C PRO A 14 5.73 -11.83 15.53
N GLY A 15 6.81 -11.90 16.33
CA GLY A 15 8.01 -12.66 15.97
C GLY A 15 9.20 -11.87 15.43
N ALA A 16 9.16 -10.54 15.48
CA ALA A 16 10.34 -9.69 15.23
C ALA A 16 11.00 -9.28 16.54
N ASP A 17 12.29 -8.92 16.45
CA ASP A 17 13.03 -8.29 17.55
C ASP A 17 12.31 -7.00 18.00
N PRO A 18 12.13 -6.77 19.32
CA PRO A 18 11.57 -5.53 19.85
C PRO A 18 12.25 -4.25 19.33
N ASP A 19 13.55 -4.32 19.08
CA ASP A 19 14.38 -3.19 18.63
C ASP A 19 14.48 -3.12 17.09
N ALA A 20 13.84 -4.04 16.37
CA ALA A 20 13.82 -4.02 14.91
C ALA A 20 13.04 -2.80 14.38
N ARG A 21 13.54 -2.26 13.25
CA ARG A 21 12.86 -1.22 12.48
C ARG A 21 11.44 -1.68 12.12
N THR A 22 10.45 -0.80 12.26
CA THR A 22 9.07 -1.14 11.93
C THR A 22 8.81 -0.97 10.44
N LEU A 23 8.35 -2.03 9.77
CA LEU A 23 7.87 -2.00 8.39
C LEU A 23 6.35 -1.86 8.39
N TYR A 24 5.86 -0.63 8.14
CA TYR A 24 4.44 -0.37 7.98
C TYR A 24 4.00 -0.73 6.57
N CYS A 25 3.14 -1.74 6.43
CA CYS A 25 2.65 -2.23 5.14
C CYS A 25 1.26 -1.66 4.84
N LEU A 26 1.15 -0.81 3.82
CA LEU A 26 -0.08 -0.22 3.35
C LEU A 26 -0.69 -1.07 2.23
N PRO A 27 -1.96 -1.52 2.36
CA PRO A 27 -2.55 -2.46 1.44
C PRO A 27 -2.94 -1.84 0.10
N HIS A 28 -2.97 -2.70 -0.92
CA HIS A 28 -3.57 -2.43 -2.23
C HIS A 28 -5.10 -2.31 -2.15
N GLY A 29 -5.71 -1.87 -3.26
CA GLY A 29 -7.18 -1.74 -3.36
C GLY A 29 -7.87 -3.10 -3.17
N GLY A 30 -8.88 -3.16 -2.31
CA GLY A 30 -9.53 -4.40 -1.88
C GLY A 30 -8.71 -5.27 -0.91
N GLY A 31 -7.41 -5.01 -0.76
CA GLY A 31 -6.51 -5.74 0.14
C GLY A 31 -6.75 -5.43 1.61
N SER A 32 -6.22 -6.28 2.49
CA SER A 32 -6.30 -6.10 3.95
C SER A 32 -4.95 -6.35 4.63
N ALA A 33 -4.84 -5.96 5.90
CA ALA A 33 -3.65 -6.19 6.72
C ALA A 33 -3.22 -7.67 6.76
N ALA A 34 -4.17 -8.61 6.63
CA ALA A 34 -3.92 -10.05 6.69
C ALA A 34 -2.90 -10.54 5.65
N GLU A 35 -2.80 -9.89 4.48
CA GLU A 35 -1.79 -10.25 3.48
C GLU A 35 -0.36 -10.02 4.00
N TYR A 36 -0.14 -8.89 4.66
CA TYR A 36 1.17 -8.46 5.12
C TYR A 36 1.53 -9.05 6.48
N VAL A 37 0.56 -9.34 7.35
CA VAL A 37 0.84 -10.08 8.61
C VAL A 37 1.56 -11.40 8.32
N ARG A 38 1.22 -12.06 7.20
CA ARG A 38 1.90 -13.30 6.77
C ARG A 38 3.37 -13.10 6.39
N TRP A 39 3.81 -11.89 6.09
CA TRP A 39 5.22 -11.60 5.75
C TRP A 39 6.15 -11.75 6.95
N ALA A 40 5.65 -11.59 8.17
CA ALA A 40 6.44 -11.77 9.40
C ALA A 40 7.00 -13.20 9.58
N ARG A 41 6.51 -14.18 8.81
CA ARG A 41 7.07 -15.54 8.78
C ARG A 41 8.45 -15.58 8.11
N ASP A 42 8.71 -14.66 7.20
CA ASP A 42 9.89 -14.66 6.33
C ASP A 42 10.78 -13.44 6.57
N LEU A 43 10.20 -12.34 7.05
CA LEU A 43 10.92 -11.13 7.46
C LEU A 43 11.29 -11.26 8.93
N ARG A 44 12.59 -11.28 9.24
CA ARG A 44 13.13 -11.49 10.59
C ARG A 44 13.87 -10.27 11.13
N LYS A 45 14.33 -9.38 10.25
CA LYS A 45 15.10 -8.17 10.62
C LYS A 45 14.24 -6.92 10.81
N VAL A 46 12.95 -7.01 10.51
CA VAL A 46 11.99 -5.90 10.63
C VAL A 46 10.74 -6.33 11.37
N ALA A 47 10.17 -5.42 12.17
CA ALA A 47 8.88 -5.61 12.80
C ALA A 47 7.76 -5.26 11.81
N VAL A 48 7.03 -6.26 11.31
CA VAL A 48 5.95 -6.04 10.35
C VAL A 48 4.72 -5.46 11.07
N CYS A 49 4.25 -4.31 10.59
CA CYS A 49 3.04 -3.65 11.07
C CYS A 49 2.10 -3.42 9.88
N ALA A 50 1.06 -4.24 9.77
CA ALA A 50 0.16 -4.22 8.62
C ALA A 50 -0.99 -3.24 8.85
N VAL A 51 -1.12 -2.22 8.00
CA VAL A 51 -2.15 -1.18 8.13
C VAL A 51 -3.52 -1.75 7.75
N GLN A 52 -4.51 -1.51 8.62
CA GLN A 52 -5.89 -1.96 8.47
C GLN A 52 -6.78 -0.77 8.11
N LEU A 53 -7.08 -0.64 6.82
CA LEU A 53 -8.01 0.38 6.32
C LEU A 53 -9.46 0.07 6.74
N PRO A 54 -10.34 1.08 6.83
CA PRO A 54 -11.77 0.89 7.08
C PRO A 54 -12.45 0.04 6.00
N GLY A 55 -13.61 -0.54 6.35
CA GLY A 55 -14.46 -1.33 5.44
C GLY A 55 -13.98 -2.77 5.21
N ARG A 56 -13.00 -3.26 5.98
CA ARG A 56 -12.46 -4.62 5.83
C ARG A 56 -11.80 -5.14 7.10
N GLY A 57 -11.65 -6.47 7.19
CA GLY A 57 -10.98 -7.14 8.31
C GLY A 57 -11.62 -6.76 9.65
N SER A 58 -10.78 -6.45 10.66
CA SER A 58 -11.26 -6.01 11.98
C SER A 58 -11.98 -4.66 11.98
N ARG A 59 -12.01 -3.95 10.84
CA ARG A 59 -12.69 -2.67 10.65
C ARG A 59 -13.81 -2.75 9.62
N LEU A 60 -14.42 -3.92 9.46
CA LEU A 60 -15.50 -4.13 8.49
C LEU A 60 -16.69 -3.16 8.70
N ALA A 61 -17.02 -2.86 9.95
CA ALA A 61 -18.11 -1.95 10.31
C ALA A 61 -17.79 -0.46 10.10
N ASP A 62 -16.51 -0.12 9.91
CA ASP A 62 -16.12 1.27 9.68
C ASP A 62 -16.34 1.63 8.20
N PRO A 63 -16.97 2.78 7.87
CA PRO A 63 -17.16 3.17 6.48
C PRO A 63 -15.81 3.43 5.78
N PRO A 64 -15.61 2.93 4.55
CA PRO A 64 -14.39 3.21 3.79
C PRO A 64 -14.32 4.67 3.36
N HIS A 65 -13.11 5.22 3.33
CA HIS A 65 -12.87 6.55 2.77
C HIS A 65 -12.94 6.50 1.24
N THR A 66 -13.41 7.58 0.63
CA THR A 66 -13.56 7.69 -0.83
C THR A 66 -12.68 8.76 -1.46
N SER A 67 -11.89 9.49 -0.66
CA SER A 67 -10.90 10.45 -1.11
C SER A 67 -9.55 10.25 -0.41
N MET A 68 -8.46 10.54 -1.13
CA MET A 68 -7.11 10.44 -0.58
C MET A 68 -6.91 11.37 0.61
N ALA A 69 -7.43 12.60 0.54
CA ALA A 69 -7.30 13.59 1.60
C ALA A 69 -7.95 13.13 2.92
N GLU A 70 -9.15 12.55 2.88
CA GLU A 70 -9.82 12.00 4.07
C GLU A 70 -9.08 10.79 4.65
N LEU A 71 -8.60 9.90 3.78
CA LEU A 71 -7.85 8.73 4.19
C LEU A 71 -6.55 9.13 4.90
N VAL A 72 -5.76 10.02 4.29
CA VAL A 72 -4.48 10.48 4.85
C VAL A 72 -4.69 11.24 6.15
N ARG A 73 -5.70 12.11 6.24
CA ARG A 73 -6.06 12.82 7.49
C ARG A 73 -6.38 11.84 8.62
N SER A 74 -7.15 10.80 8.32
CA SER A 74 -7.53 9.78 9.30
C SER A 74 -6.35 8.91 9.71
N LEU A 75 -5.47 8.56 8.78
CA LEU A 75 -4.22 7.86 9.06
C LEU A 75 -3.28 8.71 9.91
N LEU A 76 -3.10 10.00 9.61
CA LEU A 76 -2.27 10.90 10.41
C LEU A 76 -2.77 11.01 11.86
N ALA A 77 -4.08 11.04 12.07
CA ALA A 77 -4.68 11.14 13.39
C ALA A 77 -4.61 9.83 14.18
N GLY A 78 -4.61 8.69 13.49
CA GLY A 78 -4.76 7.38 14.14
C GLY A 78 -3.54 6.46 14.07
N LEU A 79 -2.56 6.78 13.24
CA LEU A 79 -1.28 6.10 13.14
C LEU A 79 -0.19 7.01 13.72
N ASP A 80 0.50 6.51 14.73
CA ASP A 80 1.65 7.20 15.33
C ASP A 80 2.91 6.35 15.19
N PRO A 81 3.55 6.37 14.00
CA PRO A 81 4.74 5.59 13.76
C PRO A 81 5.94 6.18 14.51
N ALA A 82 6.58 5.37 15.35
CA ALA A 82 7.80 5.73 16.05
C ALA A 82 9.04 5.33 15.23
N PRO A 83 10.01 6.25 15.02
CA PRO A 83 11.31 5.90 14.44
C PRO A 83 12.08 4.85 15.26
N PRO A 84 12.87 3.99 14.62
CA PRO A 84 13.05 3.89 13.18
C PRO A 84 11.88 3.14 12.49
N TYR A 85 11.39 3.64 11.35
CA TYR A 85 10.37 2.96 10.56
C TYR A 85 10.47 3.21 9.05
N VAL A 86 9.84 2.32 8.27
CA VAL A 86 9.77 2.34 6.80
C VAL A 86 8.32 2.14 6.36
N PHE A 87 7.91 2.78 5.28
CA PHE A 87 6.66 2.45 4.61
C PHE A 87 6.90 1.52 3.43
N PHE A 88 6.15 0.42 3.40
CA PHE A 88 5.91 -0.36 2.19
C PHE A 88 4.48 -0.13 1.74
N GLY A 89 4.27 0.10 0.45
CA GLY A 89 2.93 0.18 -0.13
C GLY A 89 2.86 -0.50 -1.48
N HIS A 90 1.79 -1.25 -1.74
CA HIS A 90 1.53 -1.87 -3.04
C HIS A 90 0.30 -1.26 -3.71
N SER A 91 0.40 -0.93 -4.99
CA SER A 91 -0.69 -0.34 -5.78
C SER A 91 -1.27 0.90 -5.08
N LEU A 92 -2.57 0.92 -4.72
CA LEU A 92 -3.14 2.00 -3.89
C LEU A 92 -2.28 2.30 -2.66
N GLY A 93 -1.79 1.27 -1.95
CA GLY A 93 -0.97 1.44 -0.76
C GLY A 93 0.33 2.20 -1.02
N ALA A 94 0.91 2.12 -2.23
CA ALA A 94 2.10 2.90 -2.59
C ALA A 94 1.76 4.39 -2.65
N LEU A 95 0.61 4.74 -3.25
CA LEU A 95 0.14 6.12 -3.28
C LEU A 95 -0.18 6.63 -1.88
N VAL A 96 -0.86 5.83 -1.06
CA VAL A 96 -1.17 6.19 0.34
C VAL A 96 0.11 6.37 1.15
N ALA A 97 1.13 5.52 0.95
CA ALA A 97 2.42 5.63 1.64
C ALA A 97 3.12 6.96 1.31
N TYR A 98 3.13 7.34 0.03
CA TYR A 98 3.69 8.61 -0.43
C TYR A 98 2.92 9.80 0.15
N GLU A 99 1.59 9.81 0.06
CA GLU A 99 0.77 10.91 0.57
C GLU A 99 0.85 11.05 2.09
N LEU A 100 0.90 9.93 2.81
CA LEU A 100 1.09 9.94 4.25
C LEU A 100 2.47 10.51 4.61
N ALA A 101 3.52 10.13 3.88
CA ALA A 101 4.86 10.70 4.08
C ALA A 101 4.92 12.20 3.78
N GLN A 102 4.26 12.66 2.71
CA GLN A 102 4.12 14.09 2.41
C GLN A 102 3.37 14.84 3.52
N ALA A 103 2.31 14.25 4.05
CA ALA A 103 1.53 14.87 5.11
C ALA A 103 2.28 14.89 6.45
N LEU A 104 3.09 13.86 6.76
CA LEU A 104 4.02 13.86 7.89
C LEU A 104 5.09 14.96 7.74
N TYR A 105 5.65 15.12 6.54
CA TYR A 105 6.65 16.14 6.24
C TYR A 105 6.10 17.55 6.43
N ALA A 106 4.92 17.83 5.87
CA ALA A 106 4.23 19.11 6.03
C ALA A 106 3.88 19.41 7.50
N ALA A 107 3.62 18.38 8.31
CA ALA A 107 3.32 18.51 9.73
C ALA A 107 4.57 18.59 10.63
N GLY A 108 5.78 18.52 10.07
CA GLY A 108 7.03 18.48 10.84
C GLY A 108 7.15 17.23 11.75
N ARG A 109 6.42 16.16 11.44
CA ARG A 109 6.50 14.89 12.16
C ARG A 109 7.70 14.07 11.69
N PRO A 110 8.19 13.11 12.50
CA PRO A 110 9.21 12.18 12.06
C PRO A 110 8.81 11.53 10.71
N LEU A 111 9.80 11.33 9.85
CA LEU A 111 9.62 10.75 8.53
C LEU A 111 10.02 9.27 8.53
N PRO A 112 9.47 8.47 7.61
CA PRO A 112 10.01 7.14 7.35
C PRO A 112 11.45 7.26 6.84
N GLU A 113 12.31 6.33 7.23
CA GLU A 113 13.69 6.28 6.74
C GLU A 113 13.77 5.84 5.28
N ARG A 114 12.71 5.23 4.74
CA ARG A 114 12.57 4.85 3.33
C ARG A 114 11.10 4.70 2.94
N LEU A 115 10.81 4.98 1.67
CA LEU A 115 9.58 4.53 1.01
C LEU A 115 9.89 3.36 0.07
N ILE A 116 9.17 2.26 0.21
CA ILE A 116 9.19 1.12 -0.72
C ILE A 116 7.85 1.10 -1.44
N LEU A 117 7.86 1.53 -2.70
CA LEU A 117 6.66 1.80 -3.49
C LEU A 117 6.54 0.76 -4.60
N SER A 118 5.48 -0.05 -4.57
CA SER A 118 5.33 -1.21 -5.43
C SER A 118 4.14 -1.06 -6.37
N SER A 119 4.36 -1.29 -7.68
CA SER A 119 3.33 -1.33 -8.72
C SER A 119 2.36 -0.13 -8.72
N HIS A 120 2.92 1.07 -8.63
CA HIS A 120 2.14 2.30 -8.82
C HIS A 120 2.96 3.31 -9.63
N PRO A 121 2.40 3.93 -10.68
CA PRO A 121 3.09 4.98 -11.42
C PRO A 121 3.37 6.19 -10.53
N ALA A 122 4.43 6.95 -10.81
CA ALA A 122 4.70 8.19 -10.11
C ALA A 122 3.50 9.17 -10.20
N PRO A 123 3.17 9.91 -9.13
CA PRO A 123 1.85 10.54 -8.98
C PRO A 123 1.60 11.71 -9.94
N HIS A 124 2.65 12.32 -10.48
CA HIS A 124 2.58 13.40 -11.47
C HIS A 124 2.24 12.91 -12.89
N LEU A 125 2.37 11.61 -13.16
CA LEU A 125 2.10 11.06 -14.48
C LEU A 125 0.59 11.06 -14.77
N PRO A 126 0.18 11.29 -16.03
CA PRO A 126 -1.24 11.24 -16.40
C PRO A 126 -1.81 9.85 -16.14
N ARG A 127 -3.00 9.80 -15.54
CA ARG A 127 -3.70 8.56 -15.24
C ARG A 127 -4.86 8.33 -16.19
N GLN A 128 -5.03 7.08 -16.62
CA GLN A 128 -6.26 6.66 -17.27
C GLN A 128 -7.38 6.62 -16.23
N ARG A 129 -8.47 7.35 -16.51
CA ARG A 129 -9.67 7.36 -15.68
C ARG A 129 -10.66 6.32 -16.21
N THR A 130 -10.44 5.05 -15.85
CA THR A 130 -11.29 3.91 -16.24
C THR A 130 -12.70 3.98 -15.67
N ARG A 131 -12.90 4.73 -14.57
CA ARG A 131 -14.18 4.91 -13.85
C ARG A 131 -14.80 3.60 -13.36
N LEU A 132 -13.96 2.62 -12.99
CA LEU A 132 -14.37 1.33 -12.45
C LEU A 132 -15.24 1.51 -11.21
N HIS A 133 -14.95 2.51 -10.36
CA HIS A 133 -15.77 2.80 -9.17
C HIS A 133 -17.24 3.16 -9.46
N ARG A 134 -17.64 3.33 -10.72
CA ARG A 134 -19.03 3.59 -11.14
C ARG A 134 -19.75 2.37 -11.67
N LEU A 135 -19.05 1.26 -11.92
CA LEU A 135 -19.66 0.03 -12.41
C LEU A 135 -20.53 -0.63 -11.32
N PRO A 136 -21.56 -1.41 -11.67
CA PRO A 136 -22.24 -2.29 -10.71
C PRO A 136 -21.26 -3.23 -9.99
N ASP A 137 -21.63 -3.72 -8.80
CA ASP A 137 -20.71 -4.49 -7.93
C ASP A 137 -20.06 -5.69 -8.64
N GLU A 138 -20.84 -6.47 -9.40
CA GLU A 138 -20.32 -7.66 -10.09
C GLU A 138 -19.36 -7.29 -11.23
N GLU A 139 -19.71 -6.28 -12.02
CA GLU A 139 -18.86 -5.77 -13.11
C GLU A 139 -17.57 -5.14 -12.56
N LEU A 140 -17.65 -4.39 -11.47
CA LEU A 140 -16.49 -3.83 -10.78
C LEU A 140 -15.52 -4.95 -10.37
N LEU A 141 -16.00 -5.97 -9.66
CA LEU A 141 -15.11 -7.03 -9.17
C LEU A 141 -14.53 -7.87 -10.30
N THR A 142 -15.32 -8.18 -11.34
CA THR A 142 -14.85 -8.91 -12.52
C THR A 142 -13.77 -8.12 -13.27
N GLU A 143 -13.97 -6.82 -13.51
CA GLU A 143 -12.97 -6.00 -14.21
C GLU A 143 -11.70 -5.79 -13.37
N VAL A 144 -11.81 -5.61 -12.06
CA VAL A 144 -10.65 -5.54 -11.16
C VAL A 144 -9.87 -6.84 -11.19
N ALA A 145 -10.55 -7.99 -11.08
CA ALA A 145 -9.93 -9.30 -11.17
C ALA A 145 -9.24 -9.52 -12.53
N ARG A 146 -9.84 -9.05 -13.62
CA ARG A 146 -9.28 -9.16 -14.97
C ARG A 146 -8.05 -8.28 -15.17
N LEU A 147 -8.08 -7.04 -14.70
CA LEU A 147 -7.02 -6.05 -14.93
C LEU A 147 -5.80 -6.28 -14.03
N HIS A 148 -6.03 -6.60 -12.77
CA HIS A 148 -4.98 -6.66 -11.75
C HIS A 148 -4.86 -8.02 -11.10
N GLY A 149 -5.88 -8.89 -11.19
CA GLY A 149 -6.02 -10.03 -10.30
C GLY A 149 -6.48 -9.58 -8.91
N GLY A 150 -6.08 -10.31 -7.87
CA GLY A 150 -6.25 -9.81 -6.49
C GLY A 150 -7.51 -10.27 -5.79
N ILE A 151 -8.61 -10.47 -6.53
CA ILE A 151 -9.90 -10.95 -6.01
C ILE A 151 -9.94 -12.48 -6.06
N PRO A 152 -10.05 -13.19 -4.92
CA PRO A 152 -10.16 -14.65 -4.90
C PRO A 152 -11.45 -15.15 -5.57
N GLU A 153 -11.40 -16.31 -6.23
CA GLU A 153 -12.57 -16.91 -6.88
C GLU A 153 -13.70 -17.18 -5.88
N GLU A 154 -13.37 -17.49 -4.63
CA GLU A 154 -14.35 -17.72 -3.56
C GLU A 154 -15.15 -16.47 -3.22
N VAL A 155 -14.52 -15.29 -3.35
CA VAL A 155 -15.22 -14.01 -3.21
C VAL A 155 -16.20 -13.83 -4.35
N LEU A 156 -15.78 -14.11 -5.59
CA LEU A 156 -16.66 -14.00 -6.77
C LEU A 156 -17.81 -15.03 -6.73
N ALA A 157 -17.59 -16.22 -6.16
CA ALA A 157 -18.60 -17.27 -6.07
C ALA A 157 -19.67 -17.01 -4.99
N ASN A 158 -19.40 -16.18 -3.98
CA ASN A 158 -20.30 -15.94 -2.85
C ASN A 158 -20.93 -14.54 -2.88
N ALA A 159 -22.26 -14.46 -2.98
CA ALA A 159 -22.98 -13.17 -3.12
C ALA A 159 -22.79 -12.20 -1.94
N GLU A 160 -22.69 -12.71 -0.71
CA GLU A 160 -22.47 -11.89 0.48
C GLU A 160 -21.04 -11.33 0.48
N LEU A 161 -20.05 -12.18 0.23
CA LEU A 161 -18.66 -11.74 0.11
C LEU A 161 -18.47 -10.76 -1.04
N ARG A 162 -19.09 -10.99 -2.21
CA ARG A 162 -19.09 -10.04 -3.32
C ARG A 162 -19.57 -8.66 -2.87
N ARG A 163 -20.73 -8.57 -2.21
CA ARG A 163 -21.29 -7.28 -1.75
C ARG A 163 -20.33 -6.58 -0.78
N LEU A 164 -19.81 -7.29 0.21
CA LEU A 164 -18.89 -6.72 1.20
C LEU A 164 -17.58 -6.26 0.57
N THR A 165 -17.01 -7.06 -0.35
CA THR A 165 -15.79 -6.71 -1.07
C THR A 165 -16.00 -5.56 -2.05
N ALA A 166 -17.14 -5.51 -2.74
CA ALA A 166 -17.45 -4.44 -3.69
C ALA A 166 -17.49 -3.07 -3.00
N VAL A 167 -18.03 -2.97 -1.78
CA VAL A 167 -18.04 -1.71 -1.01
C VAL A 167 -16.62 -1.15 -0.82
N CYS A 168 -15.68 -1.98 -0.36
CA CYS A 168 -14.33 -1.50 -0.08
C CYS A 168 -13.48 -1.31 -1.35
N VAL A 169 -13.62 -2.20 -2.33
CA VAL A 169 -12.97 -2.07 -3.64
C VAL A 169 -13.44 -0.81 -4.35
N ARG A 170 -14.74 -0.52 -4.34
CA ARG A 170 -15.31 0.68 -4.97
C ARG A 170 -14.71 1.95 -4.39
N ALA A 171 -14.66 2.04 -3.06
CA ALA A 171 -14.10 3.19 -2.36
C ALA A 171 -12.61 3.38 -2.67
N ASP A 172 -11.85 2.29 -2.67
CA ASP A 172 -10.41 2.30 -3.01
C ASP A 172 -10.17 2.75 -4.45
N TYR A 173 -10.93 2.22 -5.42
CA TYR A 173 -10.84 2.64 -6.81
C TYR A 173 -11.30 4.09 -7.01
N GLN A 174 -12.31 4.54 -6.27
CA GLN A 174 -12.72 5.94 -6.31
C GLN A 174 -11.57 6.85 -5.86
N ILE A 175 -10.86 6.52 -4.77
CA ILE A 175 -9.67 7.25 -4.33
C ILE A 175 -8.68 7.35 -5.49
N VAL A 176 -8.32 6.22 -6.09
CA VAL A 176 -7.30 6.14 -7.14
C VAL A 176 -7.70 6.91 -8.42
N GLU A 177 -8.96 6.78 -8.85
CA GLU A 177 -9.46 7.32 -10.12
C GLU A 177 -9.82 8.82 -10.04
N THR A 178 -10.11 9.31 -8.83
CA THR A 178 -10.40 10.74 -8.57
C THR A 178 -9.21 11.51 -8.03
N TYR A 179 -8.13 10.82 -7.63
CA TYR A 179 -6.91 11.45 -7.19
C TYR A 179 -6.32 12.38 -8.28
N SER A 180 -5.97 13.58 -7.85
CA SER A 180 -5.26 14.57 -8.65
C SER A 180 -4.02 14.98 -7.88
N TRP A 181 -2.84 14.76 -8.48
CA TRP A 181 -1.59 15.22 -7.89
C TRP A 181 -1.44 16.73 -8.09
N GLU A 182 -0.95 17.39 -7.06
CA GLU A 182 -0.56 18.80 -7.09
C GLU A 182 0.97 18.92 -6.94
N PRO A 183 1.62 19.80 -7.73
CA PRO A 183 3.04 20.07 -7.60
C PRO A 183 3.42 20.52 -6.19
N ARG A 184 4.43 19.86 -5.62
CA ARG A 184 4.98 20.15 -4.29
C ARG A 184 6.42 19.64 -4.19
N PRO A 185 7.19 20.10 -3.18
CA PRO A 185 8.57 19.68 -3.03
C PRO A 185 8.73 18.16 -2.91
N PRO A 186 9.80 17.59 -3.48
CA PRO A 186 10.18 16.19 -3.25
C PRO A 186 10.52 15.92 -1.78
N LEU A 187 10.34 14.68 -1.35
CA LEU A 187 10.61 14.27 0.03
C LEU A 187 12.12 14.09 0.28
N PRO A 188 12.62 14.46 1.48
CA PRO A 188 13.98 14.14 1.90
C PRO A 188 14.11 12.68 2.40
N VAL A 189 13.51 11.74 1.68
CA VAL A 189 13.42 10.32 2.05
C VAL A 189 13.84 9.45 0.87
N PRO A 190 14.76 8.48 1.02
CA PRO A 190 15.13 7.60 -0.08
C PRO A 190 13.93 6.75 -0.54
N ILE A 191 13.85 6.50 -1.84
CA ILE A 191 12.79 5.72 -2.46
C ILE A 191 13.36 4.46 -3.11
N THR A 192 12.69 3.33 -2.87
CA THR A 192 12.87 2.08 -3.61
C THR A 192 11.56 1.77 -4.34
N VAL A 193 11.62 1.57 -5.65
CA VAL A 193 10.48 1.19 -6.48
C VAL A 193 10.56 -0.25 -6.93
N LEU A 194 9.44 -0.97 -6.82
CA LEU A 194 9.34 -2.37 -7.18
C LEU A 194 8.19 -2.58 -8.19
N GLY A 195 8.32 -3.52 -9.12
CA GLY A 195 7.26 -3.81 -10.09
C GLY A 195 7.33 -5.18 -10.75
N GLY A 196 6.23 -5.59 -11.37
CA GLY A 196 6.14 -6.80 -12.19
C GLY A 196 6.54 -6.51 -13.64
N GLN A 197 7.23 -7.43 -14.30
CA GLN A 197 7.61 -7.32 -15.71
C GLN A 197 6.41 -7.41 -16.67
N GLN A 198 5.31 -8.01 -16.22
CA GLN A 198 4.06 -8.14 -16.97
C GLN A 198 2.94 -7.29 -16.32
N ASP A 199 3.29 -6.32 -15.48
CA ASP A 199 2.34 -5.38 -14.89
C ASP A 199 1.92 -4.33 -15.94
N VAL A 200 0.73 -3.76 -15.75
CA VAL A 200 0.26 -2.59 -16.52
C VAL A 200 1.06 -1.33 -16.18
N VAL A 201 1.72 -1.31 -15.03
CA VAL A 201 2.66 -0.25 -14.63
C VAL A 201 4.03 -0.54 -15.22
N SER A 202 4.48 0.31 -16.14
CA SER A 202 5.75 0.10 -16.85
C SER A 202 6.98 0.44 -15.99
N ALA A 203 8.15 -0.06 -16.41
CA ALA A 203 9.41 0.25 -15.76
C ALA A 203 9.75 1.76 -15.80
N GLU A 204 9.34 2.45 -16.86
CA GLU A 204 9.52 3.90 -17.03
C GLU A 204 8.62 4.69 -16.08
N GLN A 205 7.37 4.25 -15.90
CA GLN A 205 6.45 4.87 -14.94
C GLN A 205 6.92 4.70 -13.49
N LEU A 206 7.63 3.61 -13.18
CA LEU A 206 8.29 3.40 -11.90
C LEU A 206 9.54 4.28 -11.76
N ALA A 207 10.36 4.40 -12.81
CA ALA A 207 11.56 5.24 -12.79
C ALA A 207 11.25 6.72 -12.51
N ALA A 208 10.09 7.20 -12.94
CA ALA A 208 9.62 8.57 -12.72
C ALA A 208 9.45 8.95 -11.24
N TRP A 209 9.48 8.00 -10.30
CA TRP A 209 9.52 8.29 -8.86
C TRP A 209 10.79 9.05 -8.42
N VAL A 210 11.83 9.10 -9.27
CA VAL A 210 13.03 9.93 -9.05
C VAL A 210 12.70 11.41 -8.83
N GLU A 211 11.61 11.92 -9.39
CA GLU A 211 11.17 13.31 -9.20
C GLU A 211 10.57 13.60 -7.82
N HIS A 212 10.33 12.56 -7.01
CA HIS A 212 9.61 12.66 -5.74
C HIS A 212 10.51 12.53 -4.51
N THR A 213 11.82 12.51 -4.70
CA THR A 213 12.81 12.48 -3.61
C THR A 213 14.02 13.35 -3.89
N THR A 214 14.59 13.96 -2.84
CA THR A 214 15.90 14.64 -2.90
C THR A 214 17.06 13.70 -2.54
N VAL A 215 16.78 12.46 -2.14
CA VAL A 215 17.78 11.48 -1.69
C VAL A 215 17.95 10.41 -2.76
N GLY A 216 19.13 10.39 -3.39
CA GLY A 216 19.42 9.51 -4.53
C GLY A 216 20.48 8.43 -4.25
N PRO A 217 20.62 7.46 -5.18
CA PRO A 217 19.72 7.20 -6.31
C PRO A 217 18.44 6.43 -5.90
N VAL A 218 17.34 6.63 -6.64
CA VAL A 218 16.16 5.76 -6.52
C VAL A 218 16.53 4.35 -6.95
N GLN A 219 16.24 3.38 -6.09
CA GLN A 219 16.52 1.98 -6.39
C GLN A 219 15.31 1.34 -7.07
N GLN A 220 15.48 0.85 -8.29
CA GLN A 220 14.42 0.18 -9.05
C GLN A 220 14.71 -1.31 -9.20
N ARG A 221 13.72 -2.16 -8.89
CA ARG A 221 13.78 -3.61 -9.13
C ARG A 221 12.50 -4.13 -9.75
N THR A 222 12.62 -4.92 -10.81
CA THR A 222 11.48 -5.63 -11.42
C THR A 222 11.59 -7.13 -11.21
N PHE A 223 10.44 -7.81 -11.16
CA PHE A 223 10.34 -9.25 -10.95
C PHE A 223 9.47 -9.89 -12.03
N PRO A 224 9.71 -11.16 -12.42
CA PRO A 224 8.77 -11.90 -13.26
C PRO A 224 7.40 -12.01 -12.57
N GLY A 225 6.34 -11.57 -13.22
CA GLY A 225 4.97 -11.56 -12.73
C GLY A 225 4.19 -10.32 -13.18
N GLY A 226 2.86 -10.42 -13.07
CA GLY A 226 1.95 -9.29 -13.28
C GLY A 226 1.87 -8.36 -12.07
N HIS A 227 0.70 -7.72 -11.87
CA HIS A 227 0.49 -6.74 -10.80
C HIS A 227 0.85 -7.28 -9.40
N PHE A 228 0.37 -8.49 -9.06
CA PHE A 228 0.69 -9.15 -7.79
C PHE A 228 1.93 -10.05 -7.88
N TYR A 229 3.00 -9.63 -8.56
CA TYR A 229 4.25 -10.40 -8.75
C TYR A 229 4.85 -10.99 -7.46
N PHE A 230 4.54 -10.39 -6.30
CA PHE A 230 5.03 -10.83 -5.00
C PHE A 230 4.26 -12.03 -4.41
N ARG A 231 3.19 -12.49 -5.07
CA ARG A 231 2.49 -13.73 -4.72
C ARG A 231 3.24 -14.94 -5.33
N GLU A 232 3.34 -16.01 -4.54
CA GLU A 232 3.93 -17.32 -4.90
C GLU A 232 5.41 -17.28 -5.35
N ARG A 233 5.67 -17.41 -6.66
CA ARG A 233 6.98 -17.84 -7.21
C ARG A 233 8.12 -16.90 -6.89
N GLN A 234 7.86 -15.58 -6.84
CA GLN A 234 8.89 -14.58 -6.52
C GLN A 234 8.88 -14.14 -5.06
N ARG A 235 7.95 -14.64 -4.24
CA ARG A 235 7.71 -14.13 -2.89
C ARG A 235 8.99 -14.04 -2.07
N ALA A 236 9.81 -15.10 -2.04
CA ALA A 236 11.06 -15.10 -1.29
C ALA A 236 12.06 -14.03 -1.78
N ALA A 237 12.19 -13.85 -3.10
CA ALA A 237 13.09 -12.84 -3.67
C ALA A 237 12.59 -11.41 -3.42
N VAL A 238 11.29 -11.19 -3.51
CA VAL A 238 10.66 -9.91 -3.21
C VAL A 238 10.84 -9.56 -1.73
N LEU A 239 10.52 -10.48 -0.82
CA LEU A 239 10.66 -10.23 0.62
C LEU A 239 12.11 -9.98 1.04
N ARG A 240 13.10 -10.67 0.46
CA ARG A 240 14.51 -10.34 0.68
C ARG A 240 14.87 -8.93 0.22
N THR A 241 14.30 -8.47 -0.90
CA THR A 241 14.52 -7.11 -1.43
C THR A 241 13.87 -6.07 -0.52
N VAL A 242 12.66 -6.34 -0.03
CA VAL A 242 11.96 -5.48 0.94
C VAL A 242 12.73 -5.41 2.25
N GLU A 243 13.17 -6.55 2.80
CA GLU A 243 13.95 -6.59 4.05
C GLU A 243 15.26 -5.83 3.90
N ALA A 244 16.00 -6.05 2.81
CA ALA A 244 17.26 -5.36 2.55
C ALA A 244 17.10 -3.85 2.36
N ALA A 245 15.99 -3.40 1.76
CA ALA A 245 15.70 -1.97 1.62
C ALA A 245 15.28 -1.35 2.96
N ALA A 246 14.64 -2.12 3.84
CA ALA A 246 14.16 -1.66 5.13
C ALA A 246 15.21 -1.75 6.26
N CYS A 247 16.36 -2.38 6.04
CA CYS A 247 17.48 -2.45 6.99
C CYS A 247 18.49 -1.34 6.70
#